data_AF-A0A3D0PU01-F1
#
_entry.id   AF-A0A3D0PU01-F1
#
_cell.length_a   1.000
_cell.length_b   1.000
_cell.length_c   1.000
_cell.angle_alpha   90.00
_cell.angle_beta   90.00
_cell.angle_gamma   90.00
#
_symmetry.space_group_name_H-M   'P 1'
#
loop_
_entity.id
_entity.type
_entity.pdbx_description
1 polymer ?
#
loop_
_entity_poly.entity_id
_entity_poly.type
_entity_poly.pdbx_seq_one_letter_code
_entity_poly.pdbx_strand_id
1 'polypeptide(L)'
;MEYRSIHCPYCGLELQVPVGIEQIVCMYCARPIDIKKLLSPTAAESDGGKQLQNALALLDPALFRFEKEQKAFNRTEYSDSFASYSSRLQPALEALQGAGETDCQDFAQAVLSDMADYWKSCKIRSSKSSRFFSYRMMLTVYFIPSLHDSSIPEAAAVLSAFLKLWNSKYPKEPLSAASFQKINSGWRKKGCYITSAVCRTLHKPDNCIELQALRRFRDSWLLRQPYGTILVREYYIFAPFIAEAINASGQAASVYLRLWKMFIFPCVQDAVSGNNERCFKRYTMMMFQLERQYLS
;
A
#
# COMPACT_ATOMS: atom_id res chain seq x y z
N MET A 1 -20.89 41.35 -26.15
CA MET A 1 -20.48 39.93 -25.98
C MET A 1 -21.04 39.48 -24.65
N GLU A 2 -21.85 38.43 -24.64
CA GLU A 2 -22.32 37.82 -23.40
C GLU A 2 -21.22 36.96 -22.79
N TYR A 3 -21.09 37.03 -21.47
CA TYR A 3 -20.14 36.25 -20.69
C TYR A 3 -20.91 35.40 -19.69
N ARG A 4 -20.33 34.26 -19.34
CA ARG A 4 -20.82 33.39 -18.26
C ARG A 4 -19.69 33.09 -17.28
N SER A 5 -20.04 33.00 -16.00
CA SER A 5 -19.12 32.51 -14.97
C SER A 5 -19.00 30.99 -15.04
N ILE A 6 -17.76 30.49 -14.99
CA ILE A 6 -17.43 29.08 -14.76
C ILE A 6 -16.36 28.97 -13.68
N HIS A 7 -16.17 27.79 -13.11
CA HIS A 7 -15.01 27.49 -12.26
C HIS A 7 -14.02 26.63 -13.04
N CYS A 8 -12.72 26.94 -12.93
CA CYS A 8 -11.69 26.12 -13.59
C CYS A 8 -11.63 24.72 -12.97
N PRO A 9 -11.73 23.63 -13.76
CA PRO A 9 -11.73 22.26 -13.24
C PRO A 9 -10.36 21.82 -12.66
N TYR A 10 -9.31 22.64 -12.82
CA TYR A 10 -7.97 22.33 -12.32
C TYR A 10 -7.55 23.14 -11.10
N CYS A 11 -8.03 24.39 -10.98
CA CYS A 11 -7.61 25.30 -9.91
C CYS A 11 -8.77 25.91 -9.12
N GLY A 12 -10.02 25.63 -9.49
CA GLY A 12 -11.20 26.06 -8.75
C GLY A 12 -11.54 27.54 -8.81
N LEU A 13 -10.70 28.39 -9.43
CA LEU A 13 -10.94 29.83 -9.52
C LEU A 13 -12.03 30.16 -10.55
N GLU A 14 -12.84 31.17 -10.23
CA GLU A 14 -13.89 31.67 -11.11
C GLU A 14 -13.29 32.36 -12.35
N LEU A 15 -13.86 32.09 -13.51
CA LEU A 15 -13.48 32.66 -14.80
C LEU A 15 -14.73 33.20 -15.50
N GLN A 16 -14.61 34.41 -16.05
CA GLN A 16 -15.59 34.97 -16.98
C GLN A 16 -15.24 34.53 -18.41
N VAL A 17 -16.11 33.75 -19.05
CA VAL A 17 -15.85 33.21 -20.39
C VAL A 17 -16.93 33.66 -21.38
N PRO A 18 -16.56 34.07 -22.61
CA PRO A 18 -17.54 34.41 -23.64
C PRO A 18 -18.44 33.21 -23.96
N VAL A 19 -19.74 33.48 -24.13
CA VAL A 19 -20.70 32.46 -24.57
C VAL A 19 -20.35 32.01 -26.00
N GLY A 20 -20.38 30.70 -26.26
CA GLY A 20 -20.09 30.11 -27.57
C GLY A 20 -18.64 29.65 -27.81
N ILE A 21 -17.71 29.93 -26.90
CA ILE A 21 -16.35 29.39 -26.98
C ILE A 21 -16.31 27.93 -26.52
N GLU A 22 -15.68 27.06 -27.32
CA GLU A 22 -15.54 25.63 -27.01
C GLU A 22 -14.30 25.32 -26.15
N GLN A 23 -13.23 26.11 -26.27
CA GLN A 23 -11.98 25.89 -25.53
C GLN A 23 -11.34 27.20 -25.07
N ILE A 24 -10.78 27.20 -23.87
CA ILE A 24 -9.98 28.30 -23.33
C ILE A 24 -8.76 27.78 -22.59
N VAL A 25 -7.85 28.66 -22.19
CA VAL A 25 -6.80 28.34 -21.22
C VAL A 25 -7.07 29.11 -19.93
N CYS A 26 -7.00 28.44 -18.79
CA CYS A 26 -7.15 29.10 -17.49
C CYS A 26 -6.04 30.15 -17.31
N MET A 27 -6.42 31.40 -17.03
CA MET A 27 -5.44 32.47 -16.80
C MET A 27 -4.61 32.29 -15.52
N TYR A 28 -5.08 31.47 -14.56
CA TYR A 28 -4.41 31.27 -13.28
C TYR A 28 -3.47 30.04 -13.27
N CYS A 29 -3.91 28.90 -13.82
CA CYS A 29 -3.11 27.66 -13.80
C CYS A 29 -2.56 27.24 -15.16
N ALA A 30 -2.82 28.02 -16.22
CA ALA A 30 -2.35 27.79 -17.59
C ALA A 30 -2.76 26.44 -18.21
N ARG A 31 -3.79 25.76 -17.68
CA ARG A 31 -4.31 24.51 -18.23
C ARG A 31 -5.47 24.75 -19.20
N PRO A 32 -5.57 23.97 -20.30
CA PRO A 32 -6.65 24.09 -21.28
C PRO A 32 -7.97 23.54 -20.71
N ILE A 33 -9.08 24.26 -20.89
CA ILE A 33 -10.43 23.91 -20.44
C ILE A 33 -11.32 23.70 -21.66
N ASP A 34 -11.97 22.53 -21.74
CA ASP A 34 -13.04 22.24 -22.70
C ASP A 34 -14.38 22.68 -22.12
N ILE A 35 -14.90 23.80 -22.63
CA ILE A 35 -16.13 24.45 -22.16
C ILE A 35 -17.37 23.64 -22.52
N LYS A 36 -17.34 22.99 -23.68
CA LYS A 36 -18.47 22.19 -24.17
C LYS A 36 -18.67 20.97 -23.29
N LYS A 37 -17.58 20.30 -22.94
CA LYS A 37 -17.58 19.16 -22.02
C LYS A 37 -17.97 19.56 -20.59
N LEU A 38 -17.47 20.70 -20.11
CA LEU A 38 -17.76 21.23 -18.76
C LEU A 38 -19.24 21.54 -18.55
N LEU A 39 -19.95 21.99 -19.59
CA LEU A 39 -21.35 22.42 -19.52
C LEU A 39 -22.35 21.36 -19.97
N SER A 40 -21.89 20.17 -20.36
CA SER A 40 -22.77 19.05 -20.71
C SER A 40 -23.57 18.61 -19.48
N PRO A 41 -24.92 18.48 -19.56
CA PRO A 41 -25.70 17.93 -18.48
C PRO A 41 -25.42 16.42 -18.38
N THR A 42 -24.64 16.03 -17.37
CA THR A 42 -24.52 14.65 -16.92
C THR A 42 -25.17 14.54 -15.55
N ALA A 43 -25.85 13.42 -15.29
CA ALA A 43 -26.58 13.16 -14.05
C ALA A 43 -25.69 13.37 -12.80
N ALA A 44 -26.30 13.95 -11.76
CA ALA A 44 -25.71 14.58 -10.58
C ALA A 44 -25.03 15.92 -10.93
N GLU A 45 -25.54 17.02 -10.35
CA GLU A 45 -24.87 18.31 -10.36
C GLU A 45 -23.43 18.10 -9.89
N SER A 46 -22.47 18.15 -10.81
CA SER A 46 -21.04 18.22 -10.50
C SER A 46 -20.85 19.44 -9.61
N ASP A 47 -20.39 19.23 -8.38
CA ASP A 47 -20.20 20.32 -7.42
C ASP A 47 -19.07 21.31 -7.82
N GLY A 48 -18.47 21.10 -9.00
CA GLY A 48 -17.32 21.83 -9.52
C GLY A 48 -15.97 21.37 -8.95
N GLY A 49 -15.90 20.18 -8.35
CA GLY A 49 -14.72 19.66 -7.65
C GLY A 49 -14.56 20.20 -6.22
N LYS A 50 -15.63 20.71 -5.60
CA LYS A 50 -15.59 21.30 -4.24
C LYS A 50 -15.35 20.23 -3.17
N GLN A 51 -15.97 19.06 -3.27
CA GLN A 51 -15.78 17.91 -2.39
C GLN A 51 -14.31 17.45 -2.45
N LEU A 52 -13.76 17.31 -3.66
CA LEU A 52 -12.34 16.99 -3.86
C LEU A 52 -11.44 18.04 -3.20
N GLN A 53 -11.69 19.33 -3.44
CA GLN A 53 -10.89 20.41 -2.84
C GLN A 53 -10.96 20.41 -1.31
N ASN A 54 -12.16 20.26 -0.74
CA ASN A 54 -12.36 20.18 0.70
C ASN A 54 -11.66 18.95 1.29
N ALA A 55 -11.79 17.79 0.65
CA ALA A 55 -11.12 16.56 1.06
C ALA A 55 -9.60 16.70 1.06
N LEU A 56 -9.03 17.30 0.02
CA LEU A 56 -7.58 17.55 -0.07
C LEU A 56 -7.11 18.58 0.96
N ALA A 57 -7.92 19.60 1.26
CA ALA A 57 -7.60 20.59 2.29
C ALA A 57 -7.60 20.01 3.72
N LEU A 58 -8.44 18.99 3.96
CA LEU A 58 -8.54 18.28 5.23
C LEU A 58 -7.54 17.12 5.37
N LEU A 59 -6.81 16.79 4.30
CA LEU A 59 -5.87 15.68 4.30
C LEU A 59 -4.59 16.06 5.04
N ASP A 60 -4.37 15.47 6.22
CA ASP A 60 -3.15 15.67 7.01
C ASP A 60 -1.90 15.19 6.24
N PRO A 61 -0.96 16.09 5.85
CA PRO A 61 0.25 15.72 5.11
C PRO A 61 1.20 14.78 5.89
N ALA A 62 1.01 14.62 7.20
CA ALA A 62 1.78 13.68 8.00
C ALA A 62 1.29 12.23 7.86
N LEU A 63 0.07 11.98 7.35
CA LEU A 63 -0.49 10.63 7.16
C LEU A 63 0.45 9.74 6.35
N PHE A 64 1.11 10.28 5.33
CA PHE A 64 1.92 9.48 4.42
C PHE A 64 3.41 9.45 4.75
N ARG A 65 3.80 9.95 5.93
CA ARG A 65 5.19 9.92 6.41
C ARG A 65 5.47 8.71 7.28
N PHE A 66 4.44 8.22 8.00
CA PHE A 66 4.42 7.00 8.84
C PHE A 66 5.46 6.91 9.97
N GLU A 67 6.08 8.02 10.37
CA GLU A 67 7.15 7.98 11.38
C GLU A 67 6.65 7.52 12.76
N LYS A 68 5.43 7.92 13.13
CA LYS A 68 4.78 7.51 14.38
C LYS A 68 4.31 6.05 14.27
N GLU A 69 3.62 5.75 13.19
CA GLU A 69 3.02 4.45 12.89
C GLU A 69 4.08 3.34 12.81
N GLN A 70 5.24 3.63 12.24
CA GLN A 70 6.35 2.69 12.13
C GLN A 70 6.86 2.26 13.51
N LYS A 71 6.96 3.20 14.46
CA LYS A 71 7.40 2.91 15.84
C LYS A 71 6.37 2.04 16.56
N ALA A 72 5.09 2.42 16.45
CA ALA A 72 3.96 1.73 17.07
C ALA A 72 3.50 0.45 16.32
N PHE A 73 4.13 0.09 15.20
CA PHE A 73 3.73 -1.07 14.39
C PHE A 73 4.14 -2.40 15.04
N ASN A 74 3.60 -2.74 16.20
CA ASN A 74 3.88 -3.98 16.91
C ASN A 74 2.59 -4.58 17.48
N ARG A 75 2.67 -5.83 17.96
CA ARG A 75 1.51 -6.57 18.44
C ARG A 75 0.69 -5.84 19.51
N THR A 76 1.31 -5.02 20.36
CA THR A 76 0.64 -4.34 21.46
C THR A 76 0.05 -3.00 21.05
N GLU A 77 0.78 -2.20 20.26
CA GLU A 77 0.39 -0.82 19.96
C GLU A 77 -0.31 -0.66 18.61
N TYR A 78 -0.27 -1.67 17.73
CA TYR A 78 -0.80 -1.56 16.37
C TYR A 78 -2.29 -1.20 16.33
N SER A 79 -3.11 -1.80 17.20
CA SER A 79 -4.56 -1.55 17.20
C SER A 79 -4.88 -0.08 17.49
N ASP A 80 -4.26 0.49 18.51
CA ASP A 80 -4.49 1.87 18.92
C ASP A 80 -3.86 2.85 17.93
N SER A 81 -2.67 2.52 17.41
CA SER A 81 -2.03 3.31 16.36
C SER A 81 -2.84 3.30 15.06
N PHE A 82 -3.51 2.19 14.73
CA PHE A 82 -4.38 2.09 13.57
C PHE A 82 -5.61 2.97 13.76
N ALA A 83 -6.30 2.87 14.90
CA ALA A 83 -7.45 3.73 15.20
C ALA A 83 -7.09 5.22 15.14
N SER A 84 -5.93 5.62 15.70
CA SER A 84 -5.42 6.99 15.63
C SER A 84 -5.04 7.42 14.20
N TYR A 85 -4.60 6.50 13.35
CA TYR A 85 -4.33 6.80 11.94
C TYR A 85 -5.64 6.99 11.17
N SER A 86 -6.59 6.06 11.31
CA SER A 86 -7.89 6.11 10.63
C SER A 86 -8.68 7.36 11.01
N SER A 87 -8.67 7.77 12.28
CA SER A 87 -9.35 8.99 12.74
C SER A 87 -8.76 10.28 12.12
N ARG A 88 -7.47 10.28 11.74
CA ARG A 88 -6.85 11.43 11.04
C ARG A 88 -7.18 11.45 9.55
N LEU A 89 -7.39 10.28 8.94
CA LEU A 89 -7.80 10.19 7.54
C LEU A 89 -9.31 10.47 7.37
N GLN A 90 -10.11 10.13 8.37
CA GLN A 90 -11.57 10.18 8.33
C GLN A 90 -12.17 11.53 7.86
N PRO A 91 -11.72 12.72 8.33
CA PRO A 91 -12.29 13.99 7.88
C PRO A 91 -12.16 14.22 6.36
N ALA A 92 -11.05 13.77 5.76
CA ALA A 92 -10.87 13.87 4.32
C ALA A 92 -11.81 12.92 3.56
N LEU A 93 -12.08 11.72 4.11
CA LEU A 93 -13.04 10.79 3.51
C LEU A 93 -14.49 11.28 3.66
N GLU A 94 -14.86 11.82 4.82
CA GLU A 94 -16.18 12.42 5.05
C GLU A 94 -16.45 13.57 4.08
N ALA A 95 -15.43 14.38 3.76
CA ALA A 95 -15.56 15.45 2.76
C ALA A 95 -15.74 14.96 1.32
N LEU A 96 -15.46 13.68 1.04
CA LEU A 96 -15.77 13.02 -0.24
C LEU A 96 -17.18 12.44 -0.28
N GLN A 97 -17.97 12.51 0.80
CA GLN A 97 -19.30 11.92 0.79
C GLN A 97 -20.20 12.59 -0.26
N GLY A 98 -20.78 11.77 -1.14
CA GLY A 98 -21.55 12.20 -2.30
C GLY A 98 -20.71 12.60 -3.52
N ALA A 99 -19.39 12.40 -3.48
CA ALA A 99 -18.50 12.73 -4.59
C ALA A 99 -18.63 11.75 -5.77
N GLY A 100 -18.41 12.27 -6.98
CA GLY A 100 -18.41 11.45 -8.18
C GLY A 100 -17.21 10.50 -8.24
N GLU A 101 -17.29 9.49 -9.13
CA GLU A 101 -16.20 8.55 -9.34
C GLU A 101 -14.89 9.25 -9.76
N THR A 102 -15.01 10.29 -10.61
CA THR A 102 -13.87 11.10 -11.05
C THR A 102 -13.15 11.78 -9.89
N ASP A 103 -13.88 12.36 -8.93
CA ASP A 103 -13.28 13.00 -7.76
C ASP A 103 -12.56 11.99 -6.86
N CYS A 104 -13.12 10.79 -6.71
CA CYS A 104 -12.46 9.70 -5.98
C CYS A 104 -11.16 9.27 -6.66
N GLN A 105 -11.15 9.21 -8.00
CA GLN A 105 -9.96 8.90 -8.79
C GLN A 105 -8.90 10.01 -8.68
N ASP A 106 -9.31 11.27 -8.77
CA ASP A 106 -8.43 12.43 -8.65
C ASP A 106 -7.86 12.57 -7.23
N PHE A 107 -8.65 12.26 -6.20
CA PHE A 107 -8.17 12.19 -4.82
C PHE A 107 -7.09 11.11 -4.67
N ALA A 108 -7.33 9.89 -5.16
CA ALA A 108 -6.34 8.82 -5.16
C ALA A 108 -5.05 9.20 -5.91
N GLN A 109 -5.19 9.90 -7.05
CA GLN A 109 -4.06 10.39 -7.84
C GLN A 109 -3.27 11.48 -7.12
N ALA A 110 -3.94 12.41 -6.43
CA ALA A 110 -3.31 13.46 -5.63
C ALA A 110 -2.53 12.87 -4.46
N VAL A 111 -3.13 11.92 -3.72
CA VAL A 111 -2.47 11.16 -2.64
C VAL A 111 -1.19 10.49 -3.14
N LEU A 112 -1.26 9.77 -4.27
CA LEU A 112 -0.09 9.08 -4.83
C LEU A 112 0.98 10.07 -5.34
N SER A 113 0.57 11.24 -5.82
CA SER A 113 1.50 12.30 -6.27
C SER A 113 2.26 12.91 -5.09
N ASP A 114 1.54 13.27 -4.02
CA ASP A 114 2.14 13.84 -2.80
C ASP A 114 3.15 12.87 -2.17
N MET A 115 2.78 11.59 -2.05
CA MET A 115 3.71 10.53 -1.64
C MET A 115 4.97 10.49 -2.51
N ALA A 116 4.80 10.54 -3.84
CA ALA A 116 5.92 10.46 -4.77
C ALA A 116 6.85 11.67 -4.65
N ASP A 117 6.31 12.87 -4.42
CA ASP A 117 7.10 14.08 -4.26
C ASP A 117 7.85 14.10 -2.92
N TYR A 118 7.21 13.65 -1.84
CA TYR A 118 7.89 13.42 -0.56
C TYR A 118 9.00 12.35 -0.67
N TRP A 119 8.76 11.27 -1.41
CA TRP A 119 9.80 10.26 -1.65
C TRP A 119 10.99 10.79 -2.45
N LYS A 120 10.74 11.65 -3.44
CA LYS A 120 11.82 12.34 -4.17
C LYS A 120 12.66 13.19 -3.23
N SER A 121 12.03 13.98 -2.35
CA SER A 121 12.74 14.82 -1.38
C SER A 121 13.56 13.99 -0.38
N CYS A 122 13.04 12.82 0.01
CA CYS A 122 13.74 11.85 0.85
C CYS A 122 14.76 10.96 0.11
N LYS A 123 15.00 11.20 -1.19
CA LYS A 123 15.91 10.42 -2.05
C LYS A 123 15.55 8.93 -2.17
N ILE A 124 14.27 8.57 -2.05
CA ILE A 124 13.78 7.22 -2.31
C ILE A 124 13.56 7.07 -3.82
N ARG A 125 14.55 6.49 -4.50
CA ARG A 125 14.58 6.42 -5.98
C ARG A 125 14.27 5.05 -6.56
N SER A 126 14.21 4.01 -5.72
CA SER A 126 14.06 2.63 -6.18
C SER A 126 13.08 1.86 -5.33
N SER A 127 12.21 1.12 -6.00
CA SER A 127 11.33 0.14 -5.38
C SER A 127 12.08 -0.97 -4.63
N LYS A 128 13.37 -1.16 -4.95
CA LYS A 128 14.26 -2.12 -4.28
C LYS A 128 14.87 -1.61 -2.97
N SER A 129 14.65 -0.34 -2.62
CA SER A 129 15.21 0.21 -1.38
C SER A 129 14.42 -0.26 -0.17
N SER A 130 15.10 -0.55 0.94
CA SER A 130 14.45 -0.94 2.21
C SER A 130 13.49 0.14 2.73
N ARG A 131 13.76 1.42 2.41
CA ARG A 131 12.86 2.53 2.71
C ARG A 131 11.57 2.48 1.91
N PHE A 132 11.63 2.24 0.58
CA PHE A 132 10.42 2.04 -0.22
C PHE A 132 9.59 0.87 0.30
N PHE A 133 10.26 -0.23 0.65
CA PHE A 133 9.63 -1.41 1.22
C PHE A 133 8.86 -1.09 2.51
N SER A 134 9.50 -0.35 3.42
CA SER A 134 8.86 0.17 4.64
C SER A 134 7.59 0.97 4.30
N TYR A 135 7.66 1.89 3.34
CA TYR A 135 6.48 2.67 2.93
C TYR A 135 5.38 1.79 2.39
N ARG A 136 5.71 0.88 1.47
CA ARG A 136 4.75 -0.09 0.93
C ARG A 136 4.05 -0.85 2.06
N MET A 137 4.81 -1.32 3.05
CA MET A 137 4.26 -2.02 4.20
C MET A 137 3.34 -1.13 5.04
N MET A 138 3.71 0.12 5.28
CA MET A 138 2.87 1.07 6.02
C MET A 138 1.55 1.38 5.30
N LEU A 139 1.57 1.45 3.97
CA LEU A 139 0.35 1.54 3.17
C LEU A 139 -0.54 0.31 3.34
N THR A 140 0.05 -0.90 3.30
CA THR A 140 -0.67 -2.16 3.47
C THR A 140 -1.34 -2.29 4.83
N VAL A 141 -0.75 -1.75 5.90
CA VAL A 141 -1.25 -1.97 7.28
C VAL A 141 -1.98 -0.78 7.89
N TYR A 142 -1.89 0.41 7.29
CA TYR A 142 -2.60 1.60 7.77
C TYR A 142 -3.52 2.20 6.71
N PHE A 143 -2.97 2.62 5.56
CA PHE A 143 -3.76 3.34 4.55
C PHE A 143 -4.82 2.47 3.89
N ILE A 144 -4.43 1.33 3.34
CA ILE A 144 -5.34 0.41 2.65
C ILE A 144 -6.45 -0.07 3.59
N PRO A 145 -6.17 -0.54 4.83
CA PRO A 145 -7.24 -0.98 5.71
C PRO A 145 -8.14 0.15 6.20
N SER A 146 -7.62 1.38 6.33
CA SER A 146 -8.46 2.54 6.69
C SER A 146 -9.46 2.90 5.59
N LEU A 147 -9.08 2.73 4.31
CA LEU A 147 -10.04 2.88 3.21
C LEU A 147 -11.00 1.69 3.11
N HIS A 148 -10.47 0.47 3.27
CA HIS A 148 -11.24 -0.77 3.14
C HIS A 148 -12.34 -0.89 4.21
N ASP A 149 -12.03 -0.54 5.46
CA ASP A 149 -12.95 -0.68 6.59
C ASP A 149 -13.75 0.61 6.88
N SER A 150 -13.61 1.65 6.05
CA SER A 150 -14.34 2.90 6.19
C SER A 150 -15.84 2.69 6.00
N SER A 151 -16.65 3.39 6.80
CA SER A 151 -18.10 3.46 6.59
C SER A 151 -18.52 4.41 5.47
N ILE A 152 -17.59 5.22 4.94
CA ILE A 152 -17.85 6.15 3.85
C ILE A 152 -17.83 5.39 2.51
N PRO A 153 -18.93 5.37 1.73
CA PRO A 153 -19.00 4.60 0.48
C PRO A 153 -17.88 4.92 -0.53
N GLU A 154 -17.53 6.19 -0.66
CA GLU A 154 -16.53 6.70 -1.60
C GLU A 154 -15.11 6.21 -1.27
N ALA A 155 -14.85 5.79 -0.02
CA ALA A 155 -13.56 5.22 0.35
C ALA A 155 -13.24 3.94 -0.43
N ALA A 156 -14.25 3.14 -0.80
CA ALA A 156 -14.07 1.97 -1.64
C ALA A 156 -13.67 2.34 -3.08
N ALA A 157 -14.24 3.42 -3.62
CA ALA A 157 -13.88 3.95 -4.94
C ALA A 157 -12.43 4.50 -4.92
N VAL A 158 -12.06 5.25 -3.88
CA VAL A 158 -10.69 5.72 -3.65
C VAL A 158 -9.71 4.54 -3.55
N LEU A 159 -10.05 3.50 -2.79
CA LEU A 159 -9.20 2.30 -2.66
C LEU A 159 -8.98 1.62 -4.01
N SER A 160 -10.05 1.40 -4.78
CA SER A 160 -9.97 0.80 -6.11
C SER A 160 -9.08 1.61 -7.05
N ALA A 161 -9.30 2.94 -7.10
CA ALA A 161 -8.51 3.85 -7.92
C ALA A 161 -7.04 3.85 -7.49
N PHE A 162 -6.76 3.95 -6.19
CA PHE A 162 -5.41 3.94 -5.65
C PHE A 162 -4.66 2.64 -5.97
N LEU A 163 -5.28 1.47 -5.77
CA LEU A 163 -4.67 0.18 -6.09
C LEU A 163 -4.36 0.06 -7.58
N LYS A 164 -5.27 0.51 -8.46
CA LYS A 164 -5.05 0.53 -9.91
C LYS A 164 -3.85 1.42 -10.29
N LEU A 165 -3.80 2.64 -9.77
CA LEU A 165 -2.70 3.58 -10.01
C LEU A 165 -1.37 3.03 -9.48
N TRP A 166 -1.36 2.51 -8.26
CA TRP A 166 -0.18 1.91 -7.65
C TRP A 166 0.34 0.73 -8.46
N ASN A 167 -0.52 -0.25 -8.77
CA ASN A 167 -0.11 -1.50 -9.41
C ASN A 167 0.33 -1.25 -10.86
N SER A 168 -0.20 -0.22 -11.53
CA SER A 168 0.30 0.23 -12.83
C SER A 168 1.70 0.84 -12.73
N LYS A 169 1.93 1.69 -11.73
CA LYS A 169 3.22 2.37 -11.51
C LYS A 169 4.32 1.44 -10.97
N TYR A 170 3.95 0.49 -10.13
CA TYR A 170 4.84 -0.44 -9.44
C TYR A 170 4.40 -1.90 -9.67
N PRO A 171 4.46 -2.40 -10.91
CA PRO A 171 3.97 -3.75 -11.26
C PRO A 171 4.80 -4.87 -10.60
N LYS A 172 6.01 -4.54 -10.15
CA LYS A 172 6.89 -5.44 -9.40
C LYS A 172 6.74 -5.31 -7.89
N GLU A 173 5.83 -4.47 -7.39
CA GLU A 173 5.57 -4.28 -5.96
C GLU A 173 4.07 -4.05 -5.70
N PRO A 174 3.15 -4.92 -6.20
CA PRO A 174 1.74 -4.62 -6.13
C PRO A 174 1.23 -4.60 -4.69
N LEU A 175 0.16 -3.87 -4.52
CA LEU A 175 -0.67 -3.83 -3.33
C LEU A 175 -2.01 -4.50 -3.63
N SER A 176 -2.57 -5.14 -2.60
CA SER A 176 -3.91 -5.71 -2.62
C SER A 176 -4.74 -5.15 -1.47
N ALA A 177 -6.06 -5.23 -1.59
CA ALA A 177 -6.97 -4.83 -0.53
C ALA A 177 -6.79 -5.73 0.71
N ALA A 178 -6.84 -5.13 1.89
CA ALA A 178 -6.76 -5.85 3.15
C ALA A 178 -7.53 -5.08 4.24
N SER A 179 -8.31 -5.80 5.05
CA SER A 179 -8.98 -5.24 6.22
C SER A 179 -8.05 -5.18 7.43
N PHE A 180 -8.37 -4.31 8.38
CA PHE A 180 -7.71 -4.22 9.67
C PHE A 180 -7.78 -5.56 10.39
N GLN A 181 -8.95 -6.22 10.37
CA GLN A 181 -9.11 -7.52 11.02
C GLN A 181 -8.15 -8.57 10.45
N LYS A 182 -7.92 -8.59 9.13
CA LYS A 182 -6.95 -9.50 8.50
C LYS A 182 -5.53 -9.24 9.00
N ILE A 183 -5.10 -7.98 9.03
CA ILE A 183 -3.75 -7.61 9.51
C ILE A 183 -3.62 -7.87 11.02
N ASN A 184 -4.60 -7.43 11.81
CA ASN A 184 -4.57 -7.52 13.27
C ASN A 184 -4.62 -8.98 13.76
N SER A 185 -5.40 -9.83 13.09
CA SER A 185 -5.41 -11.27 13.40
C SER A 185 -4.07 -11.95 13.08
N GLY A 186 -3.31 -11.44 12.11
CA GLY A 186 -1.96 -11.90 11.80
C GLY A 186 -1.01 -11.87 13.00
N TRP A 187 -1.09 -10.82 13.84
CA TRP A 187 -0.29 -10.74 15.08
C TRP A 187 -0.61 -11.83 16.11
N ARG A 188 -1.83 -12.39 16.05
CA ARG A 188 -2.34 -13.39 17.00
C ARG A 188 -2.39 -14.80 16.38
N LYS A 189 -2.11 -14.92 15.08
CA LYS A 189 -2.25 -16.16 14.34
C LYS A 189 -1.19 -17.17 14.78
N LYS A 190 -1.66 -18.32 15.26
CA LYS A 190 -0.82 -19.47 15.57
C LYS A 190 -0.79 -20.39 14.35
N GLY A 191 0.39 -20.65 13.79
CA GLY A 191 0.56 -21.49 12.61
C GLY A 191 2.02 -21.68 12.22
N CYS A 192 2.28 -22.57 11.26
CA CYS A 192 3.62 -22.73 10.71
C CYS A 192 4.00 -21.49 9.90
N TYR A 193 5.17 -20.93 10.18
CA TYR A 193 5.81 -20.03 9.22
C TYR A 193 6.25 -20.80 7.98
N ILE A 194 6.43 -20.10 6.85
CA ILE A 194 6.84 -20.70 5.57
C ILE A 194 8.09 -21.59 5.74
N THR A 195 9.09 -21.12 6.48
CA THR A 195 10.34 -21.87 6.70
C THR A 195 10.13 -23.13 7.53
N SER A 196 9.27 -23.06 8.56
CA SER A 196 8.87 -24.22 9.36
C SER A 196 8.07 -25.23 8.53
N ALA A 197 7.12 -24.77 7.72
CA ALA A 197 6.31 -25.62 6.86
C ALA A 197 7.19 -26.37 5.84
N VAL A 198 8.12 -25.66 5.18
CA VAL A 198 9.09 -26.26 4.26
C VAL A 198 9.95 -27.33 4.95
N CYS A 199 10.52 -27.04 6.11
CA CYS A 199 11.35 -28.01 6.84
C CYS A 199 10.53 -29.24 7.27
N ARG A 200 9.27 -29.04 7.68
CA ARG A 200 8.36 -30.14 8.04
C ARG A 200 8.05 -31.04 6.84
N THR A 201 7.81 -30.48 5.65
CA THR A 201 7.61 -31.27 4.42
C THR A 201 8.84 -32.12 4.06
N LEU A 202 10.03 -31.67 4.44
CA LEU A 202 11.28 -32.41 4.27
C LEU A 202 11.56 -33.40 5.42
N HIS A 203 10.58 -33.63 6.31
CA HIS A 203 10.70 -34.49 7.50
C HIS A 203 11.85 -34.07 8.44
N LYS A 204 12.20 -32.78 8.45
CA LYS A 204 13.20 -32.22 9.38
C LYS A 204 12.55 -31.80 10.70
N PRO A 205 13.25 -31.96 11.84
CA PRO A 205 12.74 -31.48 13.13
C PRO A 205 12.77 -29.95 13.21
N ASP A 206 11.99 -29.36 14.12
CA ASP A 206 11.90 -27.88 14.27
C ASP A 206 13.21 -27.24 14.77
N ASN A 207 14.11 -28.02 15.35
CA ASN A 207 15.45 -27.60 15.76
C ASN A 207 16.53 -27.91 14.71
N CYS A 208 16.18 -28.25 13.47
CA CYS A 208 17.16 -28.53 12.43
C CYS A 208 18.06 -27.32 12.13
N ILE A 209 19.27 -27.60 11.65
CA ILE A 209 20.32 -26.59 11.41
C ILE A 209 19.82 -25.52 10.44
N GLU A 210 19.07 -25.90 9.41
CA GLU A 210 18.60 -24.99 8.37
C GLU A 210 17.56 -24.00 8.90
N LEU A 211 16.58 -24.49 9.68
CA LEU A 211 15.59 -23.64 10.30
C LEU A 211 16.20 -22.70 11.34
N GLN A 212 17.17 -23.19 12.12
CA GLN A 212 17.90 -22.38 13.09
C GLN A 212 18.79 -21.32 12.41
N ALA A 213 19.39 -21.63 11.26
CA ALA A 213 20.15 -20.65 10.48
C ALA A 213 19.24 -19.52 9.99
N LEU A 214 18.05 -19.83 9.48
CA LEU A 214 17.09 -18.82 9.03
C LEU A 214 16.49 -18.00 10.18
N ARG A 215 16.23 -18.64 11.33
CA ARG A 215 15.80 -17.95 12.56
C ARG A 215 16.87 -16.97 13.02
N ARG A 216 18.14 -17.37 13.11
CA ARG A 216 19.25 -16.45 13.44
C ARG A 216 19.42 -15.34 12.41
N PHE A 217 19.30 -15.64 11.12
CA PHE A 217 19.32 -14.62 10.07
C PHE A 217 18.23 -13.57 10.30
N ARG A 218 16.98 -13.99 10.48
CA ARG A 218 15.81 -13.11 10.64
C ARG A 218 15.81 -12.38 11.99
N ASP A 219 15.90 -13.13 13.08
CA ASP A 219 15.69 -12.66 14.45
C ASP A 219 16.97 -12.08 15.07
N SER A 220 18.07 -11.97 14.32
CA SER A 220 19.30 -11.34 14.81
C SER A 220 19.95 -10.44 13.77
N TRP A 221 20.33 -10.95 12.61
CA TRP A 221 21.02 -10.12 11.60
C TRP A 221 20.07 -9.12 10.95
N LEU A 222 18.89 -9.57 10.50
CA LEU A 222 17.93 -8.75 9.77
C LEU A 222 17.37 -7.63 10.66
N LEU A 223 17.08 -7.91 11.94
CA LEU A 223 16.64 -6.88 12.89
C LEU A 223 17.61 -5.71 13.05
N ARG A 224 18.92 -5.92 12.84
CA ARG A 224 19.94 -4.87 12.91
C ARG A 224 20.10 -4.07 11.61
N GLN A 225 19.41 -4.46 10.54
CA GLN A 225 19.45 -3.73 9.27
C GLN A 225 18.49 -2.54 9.27
N PRO A 226 18.74 -1.52 8.45
CA PRO A 226 17.77 -0.45 8.21
C PRO A 226 16.41 -1.02 7.79
N TYR A 227 15.34 -0.63 8.50
CA TYR A 227 13.96 -1.13 8.31
C TYR A 227 13.76 -2.65 8.54
N GLY A 228 14.78 -3.33 9.07
CA GLY A 228 14.74 -4.77 9.33
C GLY A 228 13.62 -5.21 10.26
N THR A 229 13.28 -4.38 11.24
CA THR A 229 12.14 -4.60 12.13
C THR A 229 10.81 -4.73 11.38
N ILE A 230 10.58 -3.92 10.35
CA ILE A 230 9.35 -3.96 9.55
C ILE A 230 9.31 -5.21 8.67
N LEU A 231 10.42 -5.55 8.02
CA LEU A 231 10.55 -6.76 7.20
C LEU A 231 10.29 -8.04 8.00
N VAL A 232 10.81 -8.08 9.22
CA VAL A 232 10.57 -9.20 10.14
C VAL A 232 9.09 -9.25 10.56
N ARG A 233 8.48 -8.10 10.87
CA ARG A 233 7.06 -8.01 11.26
C ARG A 233 6.11 -8.42 10.13
N GLU A 234 6.36 -7.94 8.92
CA GLU A 234 5.62 -8.36 7.73
C GLU A 234 5.64 -9.88 7.56
N TYR A 235 6.82 -10.50 7.66
CA TYR A 235 6.92 -11.95 7.62
C TYR A 235 6.06 -12.61 8.71
N TYR A 236 6.14 -12.12 9.94
CA TYR A 236 5.37 -12.68 11.04
C TYR A 236 3.86 -12.57 10.85
N ILE A 237 3.38 -11.51 10.22
CA ILE A 237 1.96 -11.29 9.93
C ILE A 237 1.50 -12.15 8.76
N PHE A 238 2.23 -12.13 7.64
CA PHE A 238 1.75 -12.71 6.38
C PHE A 238 2.14 -14.16 6.15
N ALA A 239 3.29 -14.62 6.66
CA ALA A 239 3.75 -15.99 6.44
C ALA A 239 2.76 -17.07 6.92
N PRO A 240 2.04 -16.91 8.06
CA PRO A 240 1.02 -17.87 8.47
C PRO A 240 -0.15 -17.98 7.47
N PHE A 241 -0.61 -16.86 6.91
CA PHE A 241 -1.69 -16.88 5.89
C PHE A 241 -1.23 -17.55 4.60
N ILE A 242 0.00 -17.24 4.16
CA ILE A 242 0.60 -17.86 2.97
C ILE A 242 0.73 -19.37 3.16
N ALA A 243 1.27 -19.82 4.31
CA ALA A 243 1.44 -21.24 4.60
C ALA A 243 0.08 -21.97 4.63
N GLU A 244 -0.95 -21.36 5.21
CA GLU A 244 -2.31 -21.92 5.19
C GLU A 244 -2.88 -22.03 3.77
N ALA A 245 -2.72 -20.99 2.95
CA ALA A 245 -3.16 -21.01 1.56
C ALA A 245 -2.43 -22.09 0.73
N ILE A 246 -1.12 -22.27 0.96
CA ILE A 246 -0.35 -23.37 0.36
C ILE A 246 -0.89 -24.73 0.83
N ASN A 247 -1.15 -24.88 2.12
CA ASN A 247 -1.69 -26.14 2.67
C ASN A 247 -3.08 -26.48 2.10
N ALA A 248 -3.93 -25.47 1.90
CA ALA A 248 -5.26 -25.61 1.33
C ALA A 248 -5.26 -25.86 -0.19
N SER A 249 -4.14 -25.64 -0.89
CA SER A 249 -4.07 -25.73 -2.36
C SER A 249 -4.17 -27.14 -2.96
N GLY A 250 -4.11 -28.19 -2.13
CA GLY A 250 -3.97 -29.59 -2.59
C GLY A 250 -2.59 -29.94 -3.18
N GLN A 251 -1.68 -28.96 -3.32
CA GLN A 251 -0.35 -29.14 -3.90
C GLN A 251 0.77 -28.73 -2.93
N ALA A 252 0.49 -28.71 -1.62
CA ALA A 252 1.38 -28.18 -0.60
C ALA A 252 2.81 -28.77 -0.67
N ALA A 253 2.93 -30.10 -0.79
CA ALA A 253 4.22 -30.78 -0.85
C ALA A 253 5.08 -30.31 -2.03
N SER A 254 4.50 -30.18 -3.23
CA SER A 254 5.23 -29.77 -4.43
C SER A 254 5.64 -28.29 -4.37
N VAL A 255 4.78 -27.44 -3.80
CA VAL A 255 5.07 -26.02 -3.57
C VAL A 255 6.21 -25.86 -2.56
N TYR A 256 6.16 -26.52 -1.41
CA TYR A 256 7.20 -26.43 -0.39
C TYR A 256 8.54 -27.00 -0.87
N LEU A 257 8.54 -28.09 -1.63
CA LEU A 257 9.76 -28.61 -2.27
C LEU A 257 10.36 -27.62 -3.27
N ARG A 258 9.53 -26.88 -3.99
CA ARG A 258 9.99 -25.82 -4.91
C ARG A 258 10.59 -24.64 -4.14
N LEU A 259 9.90 -24.17 -3.09
CA LEU A 259 10.40 -23.12 -2.20
C LEU A 259 11.73 -23.49 -1.57
N TRP A 260 11.88 -24.76 -1.16
CA TRP A 260 13.15 -25.30 -0.68
C TRP A 260 14.27 -25.08 -1.69
N LYS A 261 14.10 -25.61 -2.91
CA LYS A 261 15.13 -25.59 -3.94
C LYS A 261 15.47 -24.18 -4.43
N MET A 262 14.46 -23.34 -4.62
CA MET A 262 14.63 -22.03 -5.25
C MET A 262 15.07 -20.94 -4.28
N PHE A 263 14.61 -20.98 -3.03
CA PHE A 263 14.76 -19.87 -2.09
C PHE A 263 15.41 -20.30 -0.77
N ILE A 264 14.78 -21.24 -0.06
CA ILE A 264 15.13 -21.54 1.33
C ILE A 264 16.54 -22.13 1.43
N PHE A 265 16.85 -23.17 0.67
CA PHE A 265 18.16 -23.81 0.74
C PHE A 265 19.31 -22.87 0.33
N PRO A 266 19.22 -22.13 -0.80
CA PRO A 266 20.21 -21.10 -1.11
C PRO A 266 20.36 -20.04 -0.02
N CYS A 267 19.26 -19.58 0.60
CA CYS A 267 19.34 -18.62 1.71
C CYS A 267 20.03 -19.22 2.94
N VAL A 268 19.78 -20.49 3.24
CA VAL A 268 20.47 -21.22 4.33
C VAL A 268 21.98 -21.26 4.07
N GLN A 269 22.39 -21.62 2.85
CA GLN A 269 23.81 -21.63 2.46
C GLN A 269 24.44 -20.24 2.61
N ASP A 270 23.75 -19.21 2.09
CA ASP A 270 24.18 -17.82 2.21
C ASP A 270 24.31 -17.39 3.68
N ALA A 271 23.31 -17.67 4.53
CA ALA A 271 23.31 -17.31 5.95
C ALA A 271 24.40 -18.03 6.76
N VAL A 272 24.60 -19.34 6.53
CA VAL A 272 25.64 -20.12 7.21
C VAL A 272 27.04 -19.64 6.81
N SER A 273 27.21 -19.21 5.56
CA SER A 273 28.48 -18.68 5.04
C SER A 273 28.73 -17.21 5.40
N GLY A 274 27.84 -16.58 6.19
CA GLY A 274 27.92 -15.17 6.55
C GLY A 274 27.53 -14.19 5.44
N ASN A 275 27.09 -14.68 4.28
CA ASN A 275 26.63 -13.89 3.12
C ASN A 275 25.20 -13.37 3.32
N ASN A 276 24.95 -12.71 4.45
CA ASN A 276 23.60 -12.33 4.88
C ASN A 276 22.90 -11.36 3.91
N GLU A 277 23.62 -10.51 3.19
CA GLU A 277 23.02 -9.64 2.16
C GLU A 277 22.41 -10.43 0.99
N ARG A 278 23.04 -11.55 0.60
CA ARG A 278 22.50 -12.43 -0.45
C ARG A 278 21.27 -13.17 0.06
N CYS A 279 21.32 -13.69 1.29
CA CYS A 279 20.14 -14.29 1.91
C CYS A 279 19.01 -13.25 2.01
N PHE A 280 19.29 -12.01 2.40
CA PHE A 280 18.29 -10.94 2.44
C PHE A 280 17.59 -10.71 1.11
N LYS A 281 18.35 -10.57 0.00
CA LYS A 281 17.78 -10.40 -1.35
C LYS A 281 16.89 -11.59 -1.75
N ARG A 282 17.28 -12.82 -1.43
CA ARG A 282 16.48 -14.01 -1.73
C ARG A 282 15.23 -14.10 -0.87
N TYR A 283 15.38 -13.78 0.42
CA TYR A 283 14.31 -13.82 1.41
C TYR A 283 13.19 -12.85 1.05
N THR A 284 13.53 -11.60 0.70
CA THR A 284 12.55 -10.59 0.28
C THR A 284 11.91 -10.96 -1.04
N MET A 285 12.69 -11.44 -2.02
CA MET A 285 12.15 -11.90 -3.30
C MET A 285 11.15 -13.06 -3.13
N MET A 286 11.44 -14.00 -2.22
CA MET A 286 10.52 -15.10 -1.90
C MET A 286 9.20 -14.57 -1.33
N MET A 287 9.28 -13.71 -0.30
CA MET A 287 8.08 -13.15 0.32
C MET A 287 7.23 -12.38 -0.68
N PHE A 288 7.87 -11.53 -1.46
CA PHE A 288 7.20 -10.77 -2.51
C PHE A 288 6.41 -11.65 -3.50
N GLN A 289 7.02 -12.74 -3.99
CA GLN A 289 6.36 -13.66 -4.91
C GLN A 289 5.18 -14.40 -4.25
N LEU A 290 5.34 -14.78 -2.99
CA LEU A 290 4.32 -15.50 -2.25
C LEU A 290 3.12 -14.61 -1.89
N GLU A 291 3.36 -13.36 -1.49
CA GLU A 291 2.28 -12.40 -1.27
C GLU A 291 1.47 -12.18 -2.54
N ARG A 292 2.15 -12.00 -3.67
CA ARG A 292 1.49 -11.86 -4.97
C ARG A 292 0.63 -13.07 -5.34
N GLN A 293 1.11 -14.27 -5.00
CA GLN A 293 0.43 -15.50 -5.39
C GLN A 293 -0.74 -15.87 -4.47
N TYR A 294 -0.65 -15.54 -3.17
CA TYR A 294 -1.56 -16.08 -2.16
C TYR A 294 -2.36 -15.03 -1.38
N LEU A 295 -1.98 -13.74 -1.44
CA LEU A 295 -2.64 -12.67 -0.69
C LEU A 295 -3.22 -11.56 -1.58
N SER A 296 -3.05 -11.68 -2.91
CA SER A 296 -3.57 -10.76 -3.91
C SER A 296 -4.92 -11.19 -4.44
#